data_AF-A0A7V6RN18-F1
#
_entry.id   AF-A0A7V6RN18-F1
#
_cell.length_a   1.000
_cell.length_b   1.000
_cell.length_c   1.000
_cell.angle_alpha   90.00
_cell.angle_beta   90.00
_cell.angle_gamma   90.00
#
_symmetry.space_group_name_H-M   'P 1'
#
loop_
_entity.id
_entity.type
_entity.pdbx_description
1 polymer ?
#
loop_
_entity_poly.entity_id
_entity_poly.type
_entity_poly.pdbx_seq_one_letter_code
_entity_poly.pdbx_strand_id
1 'polypeptide(L)'
;MPAVVHTTDTFDQLLDAVQQQGIKISGAKCGVEIPLKGVKAEFLAPNAEDYENLNDYSAVLKLTYGEQAFLFTGDAQELSENEMLANGQNLQASILKIGHHGSSSSSSAAFLQAVSPQIAVISCGLQNDYGHPHREVLQRLVEQDIKVLRTDLHGTITIKSNGKSITISVKEAGGQKEWIGNKNSKVVHHQNCSNLPHPKNRIYFDSLDEAYQLKYRACPNCIAGGN
;
A
#
# COMPACT_ATOMS: atom_id res chain seq x y z
N MET A 1 -1.86 -15.17 -14.61
CA MET A 1 -1.74 -13.84 -15.24
C MET A 1 -3.11 -13.40 -15.69
N PRO A 2 -3.52 -12.14 -15.51
CA PRO A 2 -4.75 -11.64 -16.13
C PRO A 2 -4.73 -11.89 -17.64
N ALA A 3 -5.89 -12.14 -18.24
CA ALA A 3 -6.01 -12.45 -19.66
C ALA A 3 -5.97 -11.17 -20.53
N VAL A 4 -4.95 -10.34 -20.34
CA VAL A 4 -4.76 -9.08 -21.08
C VAL A 4 -3.33 -8.98 -21.58
N VAL A 5 -3.17 -8.43 -22.79
CA VAL A 5 -1.86 -8.20 -23.41
C VAL A 5 -1.40 -6.79 -23.03
N HIS A 6 -0.19 -6.67 -22.48
CA HIS A 6 0.48 -5.38 -22.31
C HIS A 6 1.46 -5.16 -23.47
N THR A 7 1.62 -3.91 -23.91
CA THR A 7 2.52 -3.55 -25.02
C THR A 7 3.92 -3.15 -24.55
N THR A 8 4.35 -3.64 -23.39
CA THR A 8 5.65 -3.28 -22.80
C THR A 8 6.67 -4.37 -23.09
N ASP A 9 7.91 -3.98 -23.41
CA ASP A 9 9.03 -4.92 -23.62
C ASP A 9 9.20 -5.93 -22.48
N THR A 10 8.89 -5.53 -21.23
CA THR A 10 8.94 -6.40 -20.06
C THR A 10 7.89 -7.53 -20.09
N PHE A 11 6.72 -7.25 -20.65
CA PHE A 11 5.66 -8.26 -20.79
C PHE A 11 6.03 -9.29 -21.87
N ASP A 12 6.59 -8.82 -22.99
CA ASP A 12 7.07 -9.71 -24.04
C ASP A 12 8.22 -10.60 -23.54
N GLN A 13 9.18 -10.03 -22.80
CA GLN A 13 10.25 -10.80 -22.17
C GLN A 13 9.73 -11.87 -21.19
N LEU A 14 8.66 -11.57 -20.46
CA LEU A 14 8.01 -12.54 -19.57
C LEU A 14 7.37 -13.67 -20.38
N LEU A 15 6.65 -13.37 -21.46
CA LEU A 15 6.03 -14.37 -22.32
C LEU A 15 7.08 -15.27 -22.98
N ASP A 16 8.17 -14.69 -23.48
CA ASP A 16 9.30 -15.42 -24.05
C ASP A 16 9.91 -16.38 -23.02
N ALA A 17 10.15 -15.92 -21.80
CA ALA A 17 10.68 -16.75 -20.72
C ALA A 17 9.73 -17.89 -20.34
N VAL A 18 8.42 -17.62 -20.26
CA VAL A 18 7.40 -18.63 -19.97
C VAL A 18 7.33 -19.69 -21.06
N GLN A 19 7.37 -19.28 -22.33
CA GLN A 19 7.37 -20.18 -23.48
C GLN A 19 8.64 -21.03 -23.51
N GLN A 20 9.81 -20.45 -23.28
CA GLN A 20 11.08 -21.16 -23.23
C GLN A 20 11.13 -22.21 -22.12
N GLN A 21 10.50 -21.95 -20.98
CA GLN A 21 10.46 -22.86 -19.83
C GLN A 21 9.30 -23.88 -19.90
N GLY A 22 8.44 -23.81 -20.92
CA GLY A 22 7.29 -24.71 -21.07
C GLY A 22 6.26 -24.60 -19.94
N ILE A 23 6.19 -23.44 -19.27
CA ILE A 23 5.30 -23.21 -18.12
C ILE A 23 3.90 -22.89 -18.65
N LYS A 24 2.87 -23.58 -18.12
CA LYS A 24 1.47 -23.24 -18.45
C LYS A 24 1.05 -21.96 -17.75
N ILE A 25 0.62 -20.96 -18.53
CA ILE A 25 -0.02 -19.76 -17.99
C ILE A 25 -1.45 -20.13 -17.58
N SER A 26 -1.77 -19.94 -16.30
CA SER A 26 -3.15 -19.97 -15.83
C SER A 26 -3.67 -18.53 -15.68
N GLY A 27 -4.86 -18.28 -16.22
CA GLY A 27 -5.55 -16.99 -16.12
C GLY A 27 -5.82 -16.65 -14.65
N ALA A 28 -5.41 -15.46 -14.20
CA ALA A 28 -5.88 -14.93 -12.94
C ALA A 28 -7.30 -14.40 -13.17
N LYS A 29 -8.26 -14.93 -12.40
CA LYS A 29 -9.65 -14.48 -12.38
C LYS A 29 -10.25 -14.84 -11.03
N CYS A 30 -11.34 -14.19 -10.69
CA CYS A 30 -12.11 -14.48 -9.49
C CYS A 30 -12.40 -15.99 -9.35
N GLY A 31 -12.18 -16.52 -8.14
CA GLY A 31 -12.41 -17.91 -7.77
C GLY A 31 -11.28 -18.88 -8.13
N VAL A 32 -10.22 -18.44 -8.82
CA VAL A 32 -9.04 -19.28 -9.05
C VAL A 32 -8.21 -19.37 -7.76
N GLU A 33 -7.90 -20.59 -7.35
CA GLU A 33 -7.03 -20.87 -6.19
C GLU A 33 -5.60 -21.17 -6.61
N ILE A 34 -4.64 -20.75 -5.79
CA ILE A 34 -3.23 -21.13 -5.91
C ILE A 34 -2.96 -22.24 -4.90
N PRO A 35 -2.50 -23.43 -5.33
CA PRO A 35 -2.24 -24.54 -4.42
C PRO A 35 -1.02 -24.23 -3.53
N LEU A 36 -1.27 -23.83 -2.29
CA LEU A 36 -0.25 -23.58 -1.27
C LEU A 36 -0.54 -24.42 -0.02
N LYS A 37 0.48 -25.12 0.49
CA LYS A 37 0.31 -25.95 1.68
C LYS A 37 0.15 -25.07 2.93
N GLY A 38 -0.97 -25.22 3.62
CA GLY A 38 -1.24 -24.56 4.90
C GLY A 38 -1.70 -23.10 4.80
N VAL A 39 -1.89 -22.57 3.58
CA VAL A 39 -2.41 -21.21 3.33
C VAL A 39 -3.46 -21.32 2.25
N LYS A 40 -4.66 -20.76 2.47
CA LYS A 40 -5.64 -20.61 1.39
C LYS A 40 -5.27 -19.38 0.57
N ALA A 41 -5.05 -19.56 -0.72
CA ALA A 41 -4.71 -18.48 -1.64
C ALA A 41 -5.70 -18.47 -2.79
N GLU A 42 -6.46 -17.38 -2.92
CA GLU A 42 -7.53 -17.26 -3.92
C GLU A 42 -7.53 -15.87 -4.57
N PHE A 43 -7.81 -15.83 -5.87
CA PHE A 43 -8.04 -14.58 -6.58
C PHE A 43 -9.49 -14.12 -6.40
N LEU A 44 -9.66 -12.84 -6.07
CA LEU A 44 -10.95 -12.16 -5.94
C LEU A 44 -11.27 -11.29 -7.17
N ALA A 45 -10.28 -11.00 -8.01
CA ALA A 45 -10.43 -10.26 -9.26
C ALA A 45 -9.35 -10.70 -10.26
N PRO A 46 -9.50 -10.41 -11.57
CA PRO A 46 -10.63 -9.73 -12.22
C PRO A 46 -11.95 -10.51 -12.17
N ASN A 47 -13.08 -9.80 -12.22
CA ASN A 47 -14.44 -10.35 -12.20
C ASN A 47 -15.19 -10.26 -13.55
N ALA A 48 -14.80 -9.34 -14.42
CA ALA A 48 -15.15 -9.28 -15.84
C ALA A 48 -14.02 -9.78 -16.75
N GLU A 49 -14.37 -10.08 -18.01
CA GLU A 49 -13.41 -10.50 -19.05
C GLU A 49 -12.76 -9.31 -19.76
N ASP A 50 -13.46 -8.17 -19.82
CA ASP A 50 -13.04 -6.96 -20.53
C ASP A 50 -13.13 -5.72 -19.65
N TYR A 51 -12.09 -4.89 -19.68
CA TYR A 51 -12.06 -3.57 -19.04
C TYR A 51 -11.45 -2.54 -19.97
N GLU A 52 -11.92 -1.30 -19.89
CA GLU A 52 -11.30 -0.17 -20.59
C GLU A 52 -9.93 0.18 -19.99
N ASN A 53 -9.78 0.01 -18.68
CA ASN A 53 -8.58 0.35 -17.93
C ASN A 53 -7.80 -0.91 -17.57
N LEU A 54 -6.51 -0.94 -17.95
CA LEU A 54 -5.61 -2.06 -17.67
C LEU A 54 -5.45 -2.35 -16.18
N ASN A 55 -5.64 -1.36 -15.32
CA ASN A 55 -5.52 -1.52 -13.88
C ASN A 55 -6.62 -2.40 -13.29
N ASP A 56 -7.82 -2.42 -13.89
CA ASP A 56 -8.95 -3.23 -13.42
C ASP A 56 -8.80 -4.71 -13.79
N TYR A 57 -7.86 -5.06 -14.67
CA TYR A 57 -7.39 -6.43 -14.84
C TYR A 57 -6.50 -6.93 -13.68
N SER A 58 -6.22 -6.09 -12.68
CA SER A 58 -5.37 -6.47 -11.54
C SER A 58 -5.82 -7.77 -10.88
N ALA A 59 -4.86 -8.68 -10.73
CA ALA A 59 -5.08 -9.96 -10.05
C ALA A 59 -5.11 -9.73 -8.53
N VAL A 60 -6.30 -9.48 -7.99
CA VAL A 60 -6.47 -9.26 -6.54
C VAL A 60 -6.37 -10.59 -5.81
N LEU A 61 -5.33 -10.77 -5.00
CA LEU A 61 -5.03 -12.03 -4.31
C LEU A 61 -5.33 -11.91 -2.82
N LYS A 62 -6.14 -12.84 -2.30
CA LYS A 62 -6.34 -13.03 -0.86
C LYS A 62 -5.55 -14.24 -0.36
N LEU A 63 -4.74 -14.03 0.67
CA LEU A 63 -4.06 -15.10 1.40
C LEU A 63 -4.66 -15.21 2.80
N THR A 64 -5.15 -16.39 3.17
CA THR A 64 -5.68 -16.69 4.51
C THR A 64 -4.81 -17.75 5.17
N TYR A 65 -4.25 -17.41 6.34
CA TYR A 65 -3.46 -18.31 7.16
C TYR A 65 -3.95 -18.21 8.61
N GLY A 66 -4.57 -19.29 9.10
CA GLY A 66 -5.23 -19.28 10.41
C GLY A 66 -6.30 -18.19 10.52
N GLU A 67 -6.17 -17.33 11.51
CA GLU A 67 -7.03 -16.18 11.82
C GLU A 67 -6.61 -14.90 11.08
N GLN A 68 -5.51 -14.93 10.31
CA GLN A 68 -4.96 -13.77 9.62
C GLN A 68 -5.19 -13.84 8.12
N ALA A 69 -5.58 -12.72 7.52
CA ALA A 69 -5.71 -12.59 6.07
C ALA A 69 -4.96 -11.37 5.54
N PHE A 70 -4.40 -11.53 4.34
CA PHE A 70 -3.70 -10.50 3.58
C PHE A 70 -4.40 -10.33 2.25
N LEU A 71 -4.70 -9.09 1.88
CA LEU A 71 -5.29 -8.75 0.58
C LEU A 71 -4.30 -7.92 -0.23
N PHE A 72 -3.95 -8.40 -1.41
CA PHE A 72 -3.07 -7.74 -2.36
C PHE A 72 -3.87 -7.30 -3.56
N THR A 73 -4.12 -6.01 -3.70
CA THR A 73 -5.02 -5.48 -4.73
C THR A 73 -4.34 -5.14 -6.05
N GLY A 74 -3.00 -5.18 -6.11
CA GLY A 74 -2.28 -4.68 -7.28
C GLY A 74 -2.62 -3.20 -7.49
N ASP A 75 -3.04 -2.88 -8.71
CA ASP A 75 -3.43 -1.53 -9.11
C ASP A 75 -4.95 -1.38 -9.32
N ALA A 76 -5.75 -2.35 -8.85
CA ALA A 76 -7.21 -2.35 -8.94
C ALA A 76 -7.80 -1.00 -8.51
N GLN A 77 -8.74 -0.49 -9.33
CA GLN A 77 -9.41 0.79 -9.11
C GLN A 77 -10.86 0.56 -8.65
N GLU A 78 -11.60 1.65 -8.42
CA GLU A 78 -12.97 1.61 -7.88
C GLU A 78 -13.91 0.68 -8.66
N LEU A 79 -13.74 0.51 -9.97
CA LEU A 79 -14.55 -0.42 -10.75
C LEU A 79 -14.35 -1.86 -10.25
N SER A 80 -13.10 -2.33 -10.22
CA SER A 80 -12.76 -3.68 -9.70
C SER A 80 -13.16 -3.85 -8.23
N GLU A 81 -13.04 -2.80 -7.40
CA GLU A 81 -13.50 -2.80 -6.01
C GLU A 81 -15.01 -3.03 -5.90
N ASN A 82 -15.80 -2.33 -6.70
CA ASN A 82 -17.25 -2.45 -6.71
C ASN A 82 -17.70 -3.83 -7.18
N GLU A 83 -17.01 -4.44 -8.15
CA GLU A 83 -17.29 -5.81 -8.58
C GLU A 83 -17.03 -6.83 -7.46
N MET A 84 -15.90 -6.69 -6.76
CA MET A 84 -15.58 -7.54 -5.60
C MET A 84 -16.62 -7.40 -4.48
N LEU A 85 -17.11 -6.17 -4.24
CA LEU A 85 -18.19 -5.92 -3.28
C LEU A 85 -19.51 -6.56 -3.72
N ALA A 86 -19.85 -6.48 -5.01
CA ALA A 86 -21.09 -7.02 -5.56
C ALA A 86 -21.13 -8.55 -5.58
N ASN A 87 -19.97 -9.21 -5.74
CA ASN A 87 -19.87 -10.66 -5.86
C ASN A 87 -20.02 -11.42 -4.52
N GLY A 88 -20.27 -10.70 -3.41
CA GLY A 88 -20.56 -11.30 -2.10
C GLY A 88 -19.40 -12.09 -1.49
N GLN A 89 -18.18 -11.91 -2.03
CA GLN A 89 -16.99 -12.54 -1.50
C GLN A 89 -16.60 -11.94 -0.15
N ASN A 90 -16.00 -12.75 0.71
CA ASN A 90 -15.47 -12.24 1.96
C ASN A 90 -14.19 -11.45 1.69
N LEU A 91 -14.27 -10.12 1.74
CA LEU A 91 -13.13 -9.22 1.53
C LEU A 91 -12.31 -8.97 2.82
N GLN A 92 -12.78 -9.43 3.98
CA GLN A 92 -12.12 -9.14 5.25
C GLN A 92 -10.66 -9.59 5.25
N ALA A 93 -9.75 -8.70 5.60
CA ALA A 93 -8.33 -8.98 5.70
C ALA A 93 -7.66 -8.08 6.76
N SER A 94 -6.83 -8.67 7.61
CA SER A 94 -6.09 -7.95 8.64
C SER A 94 -5.04 -7.00 8.07
N ILE A 95 -4.44 -7.36 6.93
CA ILE A 95 -3.49 -6.55 6.18
C ILE A 95 -4.01 -6.30 4.78
N LEU A 96 -4.01 -5.03 4.36
CA LEU A 96 -4.32 -4.61 3.00
C LEU A 96 -3.08 -3.97 2.38
N LYS A 97 -2.60 -4.50 1.24
CA LYS A 97 -1.77 -3.68 0.32
C LYS A 97 -2.73 -2.77 -0.42
N ILE A 98 -2.53 -1.47 -0.29
CA ILE A 98 -3.37 -0.45 -0.92
C ILE A 98 -3.24 -0.51 -2.45
N GLY A 99 -4.38 -0.36 -3.11
CA GLY A 99 -4.48 -0.35 -4.57
C GLY A 99 -3.71 0.81 -5.17
N HIS A 100 -3.06 0.56 -6.30
CA HIS A 100 -2.53 1.59 -7.19
C HIS A 100 -1.68 2.62 -6.45
N HIS A 101 -0.80 2.15 -5.56
CA HIS A 101 0.11 3.00 -4.79
C HIS A 101 -0.56 4.08 -3.91
N GLY A 102 -1.89 4.00 -3.69
CA GLY A 102 -2.66 5.05 -3.03
C GLY A 102 -3.17 6.14 -3.98
N SER A 103 -3.47 5.78 -5.24
CA SER A 103 -4.18 6.65 -6.18
C SER A 103 -5.58 6.99 -5.68
N SER A 104 -6.05 8.21 -5.96
CA SER A 104 -7.40 8.68 -5.63
C SER A 104 -8.51 7.84 -6.26
N SER A 105 -8.19 7.19 -7.39
CA SER A 105 -9.01 6.23 -8.15
C SER A 105 -9.17 4.85 -7.51
N SER A 106 -8.62 4.64 -6.32
CA SER A 106 -8.62 3.36 -5.61
C SER A 106 -8.87 3.55 -4.12
N SER A 107 -9.03 2.44 -3.42
CA SER A 107 -9.29 2.33 -1.99
C SER A 107 -10.49 3.17 -1.57
N SER A 108 -11.63 2.95 -2.24
CA SER A 108 -12.90 3.62 -1.91
C SER A 108 -13.30 3.36 -0.46
N ALA A 109 -14.10 4.26 0.12
CA ALA A 109 -14.53 4.12 1.50
C ALA A 109 -15.32 2.83 1.75
N ALA A 110 -16.19 2.44 0.81
CA ALA A 110 -16.98 1.21 0.89
C ALA A 110 -16.09 -0.04 0.82
N PHE A 111 -15.08 -0.04 -0.06
CA PHE A 111 -14.13 -1.14 -0.14
C PHE A 111 -13.31 -1.28 1.15
N LEU A 112 -12.75 -0.17 1.66
CA LEU A 112 -12.01 -0.17 2.92
C LEU A 112 -12.87 -0.66 4.10
N GLN A 113 -14.15 -0.29 4.14
CA GLN A 113 -15.08 -0.75 5.16
C GLN A 113 -15.34 -2.27 5.07
N ALA A 114 -15.49 -2.81 3.86
CA ALA A 114 -15.70 -4.25 3.66
C ALA A 114 -14.45 -5.09 3.96
N VAL A 115 -13.26 -4.57 3.64
CA VAL A 115 -11.98 -5.21 3.96
C VAL A 115 -11.68 -5.11 5.46
N SER A 116 -12.03 -3.99 6.09
CA SER A 116 -11.83 -3.70 7.52
C SER A 116 -10.40 -4.02 8.02
N PRO A 117 -9.34 -3.52 7.36
CA PRO A 117 -7.96 -3.87 7.73
C PRO A 117 -7.49 -3.17 9.00
N GLN A 118 -6.63 -3.85 9.75
CA GLN A 118 -5.91 -3.23 10.86
C GLN A 118 -4.70 -2.44 10.36
N ILE A 119 -4.08 -2.91 9.28
CA ILE A 119 -2.87 -2.35 8.69
C ILE A 119 -3.05 -2.19 7.18
N ALA A 120 -2.76 -0.99 6.67
CA ALA A 120 -2.65 -0.69 5.27
C ALA A 120 -1.18 -0.46 4.89
N VAL A 121 -0.71 -1.15 3.84
CA VAL A 121 0.64 -0.97 3.27
C VAL A 121 0.52 -0.27 1.93
N ILE A 122 1.13 0.91 1.81
CA ILE A 122 1.21 1.67 0.58
C ILE A 122 2.61 1.50 0.00
N SER A 123 2.68 0.90 -1.19
CA SER A 123 3.93 0.80 -1.95
C SER A 123 4.05 2.04 -2.83
N CYS A 124 4.84 3.03 -2.43
CA CYS A 124 5.10 4.25 -3.21
C CYS A 124 6.58 4.64 -3.11
N GLY A 125 7.06 5.40 -4.09
CA GLY A 125 8.42 5.94 -4.11
C GLY A 125 8.51 7.30 -3.43
N LEU A 126 9.68 7.59 -2.84
CA LEU A 126 10.00 8.94 -2.36
C LEU A 126 9.98 9.90 -3.55
N GLN A 127 9.30 11.04 -3.42
CA GLN A 127 9.20 12.06 -4.48
C GLN A 127 8.73 11.48 -5.84
N ASN A 128 7.72 10.60 -5.83
CA ASN A 128 7.17 10.09 -7.09
C ASN A 128 6.37 11.17 -7.82
N ASP A 129 6.52 11.23 -9.15
CA ASP A 129 5.91 12.26 -10.00
C ASP A 129 4.38 12.19 -10.06
N TYR A 130 3.79 11.08 -9.65
CA TYR A 130 2.34 10.86 -9.62
C TYR A 130 1.65 11.51 -8.41
N GLY A 131 2.42 11.98 -7.42
CA GLY A 131 1.85 12.53 -6.18
C GLY A 131 1.22 11.48 -5.26
N HIS A 132 1.56 10.20 -5.43
CA HIS A 132 1.06 9.11 -4.59
C HIS A 132 1.77 9.06 -3.23
N PRO A 133 1.08 8.65 -2.15
CA PRO A 133 -0.35 8.46 -2.06
C PRO A 133 -1.10 9.79 -2.03
N HIS A 134 -2.29 9.83 -2.64
CA HIS A 134 -3.16 11.00 -2.61
C HIS A 134 -3.70 11.25 -1.20
N ARG A 135 -3.89 12.53 -0.85
CA ARG A 135 -4.30 12.98 0.48
C ARG A 135 -5.65 12.41 0.91
N GLU A 136 -6.60 12.33 -0.02
CA GLU A 136 -7.93 11.78 0.20
C GLU A 136 -7.89 10.30 0.58
N VAL A 137 -6.97 9.51 0.03
CA VAL A 137 -6.81 8.10 0.39
C VAL A 137 -6.26 8.00 1.81
N LEU A 138 -5.24 8.78 2.14
CA LEU A 138 -4.72 8.85 3.52
C LEU A 138 -5.79 9.28 4.53
N GLN A 139 -6.64 10.22 4.14
CA GLN A 139 -7.75 10.69 4.99
C GLN A 139 -8.76 9.56 5.26
N ARG A 140 -9.20 8.83 4.23
CA ARG A 140 -10.10 7.67 4.41
C ARG A 140 -9.50 6.62 5.36
N LEU A 141 -8.20 6.35 5.25
CA LEU A 141 -7.51 5.40 6.14
C LEU A 141 -7.50 5.88 7.60
N VAL A 142 -7.24 7.17 7.83
CA VAL A 142 -7.26 7.78 9.16
C VAL A 142 -8.67 7.77 9.76
N GLU A 143 -9.69 8.10 8.97
CA GLU A 143 -11.10 8.12 9.40
C GLU A 143 -11.60 6.74 9.84
N GLN A 144 -11.01 5.66 9.31
CA GLN A 144 -11.31 4.28 9.68
C GLN A 144 -10.36 3.67 10.72
N ASP A 145 -9.50 4.49 11.35
CA ASP A 145 -8.51 4.07 12.35
C ASP A 145 -7.54 2.98 11.84
N ILE A 146 -7.20 3.02 10.55
CA ILE A 146 -6.32 2.03 9.91
C ILE A 146 -4.86 2.47 10.07
N LYS A 147 -4.01 1.59 10.60
CA LYS A 147 -2.56 1.86 10.69
C LYS A 147 -1.92 1.86 9.31
N VAL A 148 -1.29 2.96 8.92
CA VAL A 148 -0.63 3.09 7.61
C VAL A 148 0.87 2.83 7.71
N LEU A 149 1.40 2.01 6.80
CA LEU A 149 2.83 1.84 6.55
C LEU A 149 3.12 2.17 5.08
N ARG A 150 4.15 2.98 4.83
CA ARG A 150 4.54 3.38 3.46
C ARG A 150 5.99 3.02 3.17
N THR A 151 6.27 2.50 1.96
CA THR A 151 7.64 2.09 1.58
C THR A 151 8.60 3.25 1.37
N ASP A 152 8.11 4.43 0.98
CA ASP A 152 8.92 5.64 0.87
C ASP A 152 9.41 6.16 2.23
N LEU A 153 8.64 5.91 3.30
CA LEU A 153 9.00 6.31 4.66
C LEU A 153 9.77 5.21 5.40
N HIS A 154 9.34 3.95 5.25
CA HIS A 154 9.82 2.85 6.08
C HIS A 154 10.80 1.91 5.34
N GLY A 155 11.10 2.18 4.07
CA GLY A 155 11.89 1.30 3.22
C GLY A 155 11.22 -0.07 3.05
N THR A 156 11.97 -1.13 3.34
CA THR A 156 11.43 -2.50 3.27
C THR A 156 10.57 -2.79 4.50
N ILE A 157 9.27 -2.99 4.28
CA ILE A 157 8.33 -3.43 5.30
C ILE A 157 8.23 -4.95 5.27
N THR A 158 8.55 -5.62 6.38
CA THR A 158 8.40 -7.07 6.55
C THR A 158 7.30 -7.35 7.55
N ILE A 159 6.28 -8.09 7.12
CA ILE A 159 5.18 -8.55 7.97
C ILE A 159 5.26 -10.08 8.06
N LYS A 160 5.35 -10.60 9.28
CA LYS A 160 5.38 -12.04 9.56
C LYS A 160 4.10 -12.43 10.30
N SER A 161 3.49 -13.53 9.89
CA SER A 161 2.34 -14.13 10.57
C SER A 161 2.60 -15.59 10.88
N ASN A 162 2.17 -16.03 12.06
CA ASN A 162 2.09 -17.45 12.43
C ASN A 162 0.65 -18.00 12.34
N GLY A 163 -0.24 -17.24 11.72
CA GLY A 163 -1.65 -17.55 11.58
C GLY A 163 -2.52 -17.14 12.77
N LYS A 164 -1.94 -16.51 13.81
CA LYS A 164 -2.70 -15.91 14.93
C LYS A 164 -2.25 -14.49 15.23
N SER A 165 -0.94 -14.28 15.30
CA SER A 165 -0.32 -12.99 15.59
C SER A 165 0.51 -12.51 14.41
N ILE A 166 0.65 -11.19 14.31
CA ILE A 166 1.47 -10.51 13.30
C ILE A 166 2.63 -9.78 13.98
N THR A 167 3.83 -9.90 13.42
CA THR A 167 4.99 -9.08 13.76
C THR A 167 5.40 -8.24 12.55
N ILE A 168 5.72 -6.97 12.80
CA ILE A 168 6.13 -6.01 11.76
C ILE A 168 7.55 -5.55 12.07
N SER A 169 8.39 -5.54 11.05
CA SER A 169 9.72 -4.92 11.11
C SER A 169 9.96 -4.10 9.85
N VAL A 170 10.62 -2.96 10.00
CA VAL A 170 10.99 -2.09 8.88
C VAL A 170 12.50 -2.04 8.74
N LYS A 171 12.99 -1.95 7.50
CA LYS A 171 14.39 -1.67 7.19
C LYS A 171 14.41 -0.39 6.38
N GLU A 172 14.70 0.71 7.07
CA GLU A 172 14.80 2.04 6.48
C GLU A 172 15.72 2.00 5.27
N ALA A 173 15.31 2.65 4.18
CA ALA A 173 16.10 2.79 2.97
C ALA A 173 17.18 3.86 3.16
N GLY A 174 18.06 3.72 4.16
CA GLY A 174 19.28 4.53 4.31
C GLY A 174 19.15 6.06 4.23
N GLY A 175 17.95 6.63 4.36
CA GLY A 175 17.72 8.08 4.31
C GLY A 175 18.13 8.72 5.62
N GLN A 176 18.84 9.84 5.57
CA GLN A 176 19.10 10.64 6.77
C GLN A 176 17.77 11.12 7.35
N LYS A 177 17.58 11.06 8.67
CA LYS A 177 16.39 11.59 9.34
C LYS A 177 16.38 13.12 9.22
N GLU A 178 15.76 13.64 8.17
CA GLU A 178 15.78 15.07 7.82
C GLU A 178 14.93 15.95 8.75
N TRP A 179 14.03 15.35 9.54
CA TRP A 179 13.03 16.08 10.30
C TRP A 179 13.13 15.86 11.80
N ILE A 180 13.12 16.97 12.55
CA ILE A 180 13.28 17.02 14.00
C ILE A 180 12.03 17.66 14.60
N GLY A 181 11.24 16.86 15.32
CA GLY A 181 10.06 17.28 16.08
C GLY A 181 10.34 17.73 17.49
N ASN A 182 9.48 18.61 18.01
CA ASN A 182 9.40 18.95 19.43
C ASN A 182 8.25 18.18 20.08
N LYS A 183 8.56 17.29 21.03
CA LYS A 183 7.57 16.45 21.74
C LYS A 183 6.44 17.25 22.40
N ASN A 184 6.73 18.47 22.85
CA ASN A 184 5.80 19.31 23.61
C ASN A 184 4.94 20.18 22.69
N SER A 185 5.55 20.91 21.76
CA SER A 185 4.82 21.85 20.90
C SER A 185 4.17 21.19 19.68
N LYS A 186 4.51 19.92 19.41
CA LYS A 186 4.10 19.20 18.21
C LYS A 186 4.45 19.94 16.93
N VAL A 187 5.58 20.66 16.92
CA VAL A 187 6.11 21.31 15.72
C VAL A 187 7.29 20.49 15.19
N VAL A 188 7.34 20.27 13.88
CA VAL A 188 8.44 19.57 13.20
C VAL A 188 9.25 20.51 12.33
N HIS A 189 10.57 20.36 12.37
CA HIS A 189 11.55 21.25 11.78
C HIS A 189 12.47 20.46 10.85
N HIS A 190 12.94 21.06 9.76
CA HIS A 190 14.03 20.48 8.99
C HIS A 190 15.33 20.50 9.81
N GLN A 191 16.24 19.55 9.59
CA GLN A 191 17.51 19.45 10.34
C GLN A 191 18.37 20.73 10.27
N ASN A 192 18.23 21.52 9.20
CA ASN A 192 18.94 22.79 9.01
C ASN A 192 18.17 24.01 9.55
N CYS A 193 17.09 23.82 10.31
CA CYS A 193 16.32 24.94 10.86
C CYS A 193 17.15 25.73 11.88
N SER A 194 17.10 27.05 11.83
CA SER A 194 17.74 27.92 12.82
C SER A 194 17.13 27.80 14.22
N ASN A 195 15.86 27.35 14.31
CA ASN A 195 15.09 27.24 15.55
C ASN A 195 14.81 25.78 15.93
N LEU A 196 15.85 24.94 15.96
CA LEU A 196 15.69 23.56 16.40
C LEU A 196 15.27 23.47 17.88
N PRO A 197 14.40 22.51 18.24
CA PRO A 197 14.04 22.27 19.64
C PRO A 197 15.25 21.84 20.47
N HIS A 198 15.19 22.09 21.78
CA HIS A 198 16.22 21.65 22.73
C HIS A 198 16.40 20.11 22.66
N PRO A 199 17.64 19.56 22.69
CA PRO A 199 17.91 18.12 22.55
C PRO A 199 16.99 17.19 23.34
N LYS A 200 16.77 17.47 24.64
CA LYS A 200 15.86 16.70 25.50
C LYS A 200 14.40 16.59 25.00
N ASN A 201 13.95 17.53 24.19
CA ASN A 201 12.59 17.60 23.64
C ASN A 201 12.50 17.11 22.19
N ARG A 202 13.61 16.62 21.60
CA ARG A 202 13.66 16.16 20.22
C ARG A 202 13.02 14.79 20.05
N ILE A 203 12.28 14.64 18.97
CA ILE A 203 11.92 13.38 18.32
C ILE A 203 12.35 13.50 16.86
N TYR A 204 12.72 12.40 16.22
CA TYR A 204 13.19 12.41 14.84
C TYR A 204 12.15 11.71 13.98
N PHE A 205 11.94 12.25 12.79
CA PHE A 205 11.06 11.69 11.78
C PHE A 205 11.84 11.51 10.49
N ASP A 206 11.48 10.46 9.77
CA ASP A 206 12.04 10.11 8.48
C ASP A 206 11.41 10.99 7.38
N SER A 207 10.23 11.57 7.63
CA SER A 207 9.59 12.54 6.73
C SER A 207 8.66 13.52 7.46
N LEU A 208 8.25 14.57 6.72
CA LEU A 208 7.23 15.49 7.19
C LEU A 208 5.84 14.82 7.32
N ASP A 209 5.54 13.85 6.46
CA ASP A 209 4.28 13.10 6.47
C ASP A 209 4.15 12.20 7.71
N GLU A 210 5.23 11.54 8.12
CA GLU A 210 5.26 10.77 9.37
C GLU A 210 4.92 11.67 10.57
N ALA A 211 5.50 12.87 10.58
CA ALA A 211 5.22 13.85 11.61
C ALA A 211 3.73 14.27 11.59
N TYR A 212 3.14 14.48 10.41
CA TYR A 212 1.72 14.81 10.27
C TYR A 212 0.79 13.69 10.76
N GLN A 213 1.08 12.42 10.45
CA GLN A 213 0.33 11.28 10.97
C GLN A 213 0.32 11.24 12.50
N LEU A 214 1.43 11.66 13.12
CA LEU A 214 1.56 11.78 14.58
C LEU A 214 1.05 13.11 15.15
N LYS A 215 0.26 13.84 14.36
CA LYS A 215 -0.36 15.14 14.71
C LYS A 215 0.64 16.25 15.02
N TYR A 216 1.82 16.21 14.40
CA TYR A 216 2.72 17.35 14.38
C TYR A 216 2.30 18.31 13.28
N ARG A 217 2.75 19.57 13.36
CA ARG A 217 2.60 20.58 12.32
C ARG A 217 3.98 21.07 11.88
N ALA A 218 4.14 21.39 10.60
CA ALA A 218 5.42 21.88 10.10
C ALA A 218 5.75 23.27 10.67
N CYS A 219 7.04 23.50 10.91
CA CYS A 219 7.56 24.84 11.18
C CYS A 219 7.33 25.72 9.93
N PRO A 220 6.63 26.86 10.02
CA PRO A 220 6.36 27.73 8.87
C PRO A 220 7.62 28.15 8.11
N ASN A 221 8.73 28.37 8.83
CA ASN A 221 10.00 28.77 8.22
C ASN A 221 10.72 27.61 7.51
N CYS A 222 10.40 26.37 7.83
CA CYS A 222 10.97 25.19 7.16
C CYS A 222 10.21 24.82 5.88
N ILE A 223 8.98 25.31 5.71
CA ILE A 223 8.16 25.07 4.52
C ILE A 223 8.19 26.24 3.53
N ALA A 224 8.48 27.46 3.99
CA ALA A 224 8.51 28.67 3.16
C ALA A 224 9.87 28.90 2.44
N GLY A 225 10.87 28.06 2.67
CA GLY A 225 12.24 28.24 2.16
C GLY A 225 12.63 27.38 0.95
N GLY A 226 11.71 26.59 0.40
CA GLY A 226 11.93 25.82 -0.82
C GLY A 226 11.26 26.49 -2.01
N ASN A 227 12.02 27.34 -2.72
CA ASN A 227 11.78 27.62 -4.13
C ASN A 227 12.69 26.72 -4.96
#